data_AF-A0A966C8Y7-F1
#
_entry.id   AF-A0A966C8Y7-F1
#
_cell.length_a   1.000
_cell.length_b   1.000
_cell.length_c   1.000
_cell.angle_alpha   90.00
_cell.angle_beta   90.00
_cell.angle_gamma   90.00
#
_symmetry.space_group_name_H-M   'P 1'
#
loop_
_entity.id
_entity.type
_entity.pdbx_description
1 polymer ?
#
loop_
_entity_poly.entity_id
_entity_poly.type
_entity_poly.pdbx_seq_one_letter_code
_entity_poly.pdbx_strand_id
1 'polypeptide(L)'
;MLKKILSWLTIIIFSCTLTACNDTIDSVQAFNSDSKPPIPKVENIAEVAPPELIQQLNQNFATSQPQVKILTPNNGEVLNTKDVSVTLDIKGLDIFKDEELQMGPHLHFFIDDKPYQAIYTIEKPIILSDLTPGTHTIRVFASRPWHESFKNEGAYAQTTFHVFTPTEDNNPSDSQPLLTYSRPQGVYGAQPIMLDFYLTNAPLHVVAKENPNDDIPDWRIRVTVNGESFLLDTWQPIYLTGFNKGQNWVKLEFIDENGDVIKNAFNSTVRAIEYDPKIKDTLAKLVTGKISLNKAQAITIRNYKSAEEEVILEKEVTKEEKIIDNIEESLPTLNTEEKEVIKEEEIVEDIPIETPKIETKTIEVKPELNINETQDTITELESINQENKTIESEEEKANIEEKMTENKLAI
;
A
#
# COMPACT_ATOMS: atom_id res chain seq x y z
N MET A 1 -4.47 54.94 48.58
CA MET A 1 -4.03 53.55 48.87
C MET A 1 -4.97 52.48 48.33
N LEU A 2 -6.27 52.75 48.14
CA LEU A 2 -7.24 51.75 47.66
C LEU A 2 -7.00 51.23 46.22
N LYS A 3 -6.45 52.06 45.31
CA LYS A 3 -6.14 51.65 43.93
C LYS A 3 -4.90 50.77 43.78
N LYS A 4 -3.94 50.84 44.72
CA LYS A 4 -2.73 49.98 44.69
C LYS A 4 -2.99 48.59 45.27
N ILE A 5 -3.94 48.46 46.19
CA ILE A 5 -4.37 47.17 46.75
C ILE A 5 -5.20 46.38 45.73
N LEU A 6 -6.04 47.06 44.94
CA LEU A 6 -6.83 46.40 43.90
C LEU A 6 -5.98 45.89 42.72
N SER A 7 -4.86 46.57 42.42
CA SER A 7 -3.92 46.16 41.36
C SER A 7 -3.05 44.97 41.74
N TRP A 8 -2.86 44.69 43.03
CA TRP A 8 -2.16 43.49 43.49
C TRP A 8 -3.10 42.28 43.64
N LEU A 9 -4.38 42.52 43.93
CA LEU A 9 -5.39 41.45 43.91
C LEU A 9 -5.67 40.91 42.51
N THR A 10 -5.58 41.74 41.46
CA THR A 10 -5.73 41.27 40.06
C THR A 10 -4.53 40.45 39.57
N ILE A 11 -3.32 40.65 40.11
CA ILE A 11 -2.13 39.86 39.73
C ILE A 11 -2.11 38.50 40.44
N ILE A 12 -2.64 38.43 41.67
CA ILE A 12 -2.74 37.17 42.43
C ILE A 12 -3.88 36.27 41.89
N ILE A 13 -4.97 36.87 41.38
CA ILE A 13 -6.06 36.11 40.74
C ILE A 13 -5.68 35.61 39.34
N PHE A 14 -4.74 36.27 38.64
CA PHE A 14 -4.23 35.79 37.34
C PHE A 14 -3.09 34.76 37.46
N SER A 15 -2.59 34.50 38.67
CA SER A 15 -1.51 33.52 38.93
C SER A 15 -1.99 32.23 39.61
N CYS A 16 -3.30 32.06 39.81
CA CYS A 16 -3.91 30.85 40.37
C CYS A 16 -4.81 30.07 39.39
N THR A 17 -4.71 30.29 38.08
CA THR A 17 -5.44 29.51 37.05
C THR A 17 -4.54 28.75 36.08
N LEU A 18 -3.30 28.42 36.47
CA LEU A 18 -2.37 27.61 35.65
C LEU A 18 -1.95 26.30 36.33
N THR A 19 -2.88 25.64 37.02
CA THR A 19 -2.71 24.25 37.48
C THR A 19 -3.98 23.45 37.21
N ALA A 20 -4.04 22.85 36.02
CA ALA A 20 -4.87 21.73 35.52
C ALA A 20 -5.12 21.99 34.01
N CYS A 21 -4.72 21.19 33.02
CA CYS A 21 -4.10 19.87 32.96
C CYS A 21 -2.85 19.96 32.08
N ASN A 22 -1.75 19.38 32.54
CA ASN A 22 -0.66 18.99 31.65
C ASN A 22 -1.03 17.62 31.09
N ASP A 23 -1.91 17.59 30.09
CA ASP A 23 -2.06 16.40 29.25
C ASP A 23 -0.90 16.44 28.26
N THR A 24 0.24 15.95 28.73
CA THR A 24 1.14 15.23 27.85
C THR A 24 0.31 14.12 27.25
N ILE A 25 -0.09 14.29 25.98
CA ILE A 25 -0.49 13.16 25.15
C ILE A 25 0.74 12.27 25.11
N ASP A 26 0.76 11.28 26.01
CA ASP A 26 1.74 10.23 25.99
C ASP A 26 1.69 9.65 24.59
N SER A 27 2.82 9.78 23.90
CA SER A 27 3.15 9.07 22.68
C SER A 27 2.61 7.65 22.80
N VAL A 28 1.76 7.25 21.85
CA VAL A 28 1.35 5.85 21.66
C VAL A 28 2.60 5.06 21.31
N GLN A 29 3.33 4.66 22.34
CA GLN A 29 4.51 3.82 22.27
C GLN A 29 4.30 2.66 23.23
N ALA A 30 4.34 1.47 22.64
CA ALA A 30 4.40 0.16 23.28
C ALA A 30 3.12 -0.33 23.99
N PHE A 31 2.24 -0.96 23.22
CA PHE A 31 1.57 -2.17 23.72
C PHE A 31 2.36 -3.39 23.24
N ASN A 32 3.36 -3.77 24.04
CA ASN A 32 3.84 -5.14 24.05
C ASN A 32 2.81 -6.00 24.79
N SER A 33 2.48 -7.12 24.16
CA SER A 33 1.96 -8.39 24.66
C SER A 33 1.54 -8.43 26.13
N ASP A 34 0.23 -8.54 26.37
CA ASP A 34 -0.34 -9.66 27.13
C ASP A 34 -1.87 -9.76 26.97
N SER A 35 -2.31 -10.91 26.45
CA SER A 35 -3.69 -11.46 26.45
C SER A 35 -4.82 -10.68 25.73
N LYS A 36 -4.82 -10.70 24.38
CA LYS A 36 -6.07 -10.55 23.60
C LYS A 36 -6.74 -11.94 23.46
N PRO A 37 -8.07 -12.07 23.63
CA PRO A 37 -8.74 -13.31 23.25
C PRO A 37 -8.53 -13.54 21.75
N PRO A 38 -8.17 -14.76 21.30
CA PRO A 38 -8.03 -15.05 19.89
C PRO A 38 -9.34 -14.71 19.17
N ILE A 39 -9.23 -14.19 17.93
CA ILE A 39 -10.38 -14.04 17.03
C ILE A 39 -11.17 -15.37 17.09
N PRO A 40 -12.51 -15.33 17.26
CA PRO A 40 -13.31 -16.55 17.26
C PRO A 40 -12.92 -17.39 16.06
N LYS A 41 -12.51 -18.63 16.32
CA LYS A 41 -11.90 -19.53 15.35
C LYS A 41 -12.85 -19.70 14.16
N VAL A 42 -12.60 -18.97 13.08
CA VAL A 42 -13.26 -19.20 11.80
C VAL A 42 -12.69 -20.51 11.25
N GLU A 43 -13.48 -21.27 10.50
CA GLU A 43 -13.19 -22.69 10.24
C GLU A 43 -11.77 -22.94 9.71
N ASN A 44 -11.30 -22.10 8.79
CA ASN A 44 -10.00 -22.27 8.15
C ASN A 44 -9.00 -21.17 8.46
N ILE A 45 -9.43 -19.93 8.72
CA ILE A 45 -8.51 -18.81 9.01
C ILE A 45 -8.29 -18.63 10.51
N ALA A 46 -7.02 -18.60 10.91
CA ALA A 46 -6.62 -18.40 12.30
C ALA A 46 -5.57 -17.31 12.43
N GLU A 47 -5.78 -16.40 13.39
CA GLU A 47 -4.74 -15.47 13.86
C GLU A 47 -3.70 -16.22 14.68
N VAL A 48 -2.44 -15.90 14.44
CA VAL A 48 -1.28 -16.42 15.17
C VAL A 48 -0.36 -15.27 15.57
N ALA A 49 0.57 -15.55 16.48
CA ALA A 49 1.58 -14.57 16.88
C ALA A 49 2.48 -14.15 15.69
N PRO A 50 3.02 -12.91 15.70
CA PRO A 50 4.03 -12.49 14.74
C PRO A 50 5.23 -13.44 14.72
N PRO A 51 5.87 -13.69 13.57
CA PRO A 51 7.08 -14.49 13.49
C PRO A 51 8.20 -13.94 14.41
N GLU A 52 8.85 -14.83 15.16
CA GLU A 52 9.86 -14.48 16.18
C GLU A 52 10.98 -13.58 15.62
N LEU A 53 11.50 -13.93 14.43
CA LEU A 53 12.56 -13.13 13.81
C LEU A 53 12.09 -11.72 13.46
N ILE A 54 10.83 -11.55 13.06
CA ILE A 54 10.24 -10.23 12.83
C ILE A 54 10.15 -9.45 14.14
N GLN A 55 9.71 -10.08 15.23
CA GLN A 55 9.63 -9.43 16.55
C GLN A 55 11.00 -8.93 17.03
N GLN A 56 12.06 -9.72 16.81
CA GLN A 56 13.43 -9.35 17.15
C GLN A 56 13.93 -8.16 16.31
N LEU A 57 13.72 -8.19 15.00
CA LEU A 57 14.10 -7.09 14.10
C LEU A 57 13.30 -5.81 14.37
N ASN A 58 12.05 -5.94 14.83
CA ASN A 58 11.20 -4.80 15.15
C ASN A 58 11.76 -3.92 16.27
N GLN A 59 12.59 -4.48 17.16
CA GLN A 59 13.25 -3.73 18.22
C GLN A 59 14.14 -2.59 17.69
N ASN A 60 14.69 -2.73 16.48
CA ASN A 60 15.51 -1.69 15.84
C ASN A 60 14.70 -0.41 15.52
N PHE A 61 13.38 -0.52 15.45
CA PHE A 61 12.47 0.57 15.14
C PHE A 61 11.68 1.05 16.37
N ALA A 62 12.02 0.58 17.57
CA ALA A 62 11.24 0.85 18.78
C ALA A 62 11.08 2.36 19.06
N THR A 63 12.08 3.17 18.72
CA THR A 63 12.08 4.64 18.90
C THR A 63 11.84 5.42 17.60
N SER A 64 11.64 4.74 16.48
CA SER A 64 11.40 5.38 15.18
C SER A 64 10.01 6.01 15.15
N GLN A 65 9.98 7.29 14.78
CA GLN A 65 8.76 8.10 14.65
C GLN A 65 8.78 8.80 13.30
N PRO A 66 8.60 8.05 12.18
CA PRO A 66 8.67 8.62 10.85
C PRO A 66 7.68 9.76 10.65
N GLN A 67 8.10 10.75 9.88
CA GLN A 67 7.32 11.91 9.46
C GLN A 67 7.32 11.94 7.93
N VAL A 68 6.18 11.61 7.32
CA VAL A 68 5.98 11.54 5.87
C VAL A 68 5.26 12.80 5.41
N LYS A 69 5.69 13.37 4.28
CA LYS A 69 4.99 14.47 3.62
C LYS A 69 4.94 14.24 2.12
N ILE A 70 3.86 14.69 1.51
CA ILE A 70 3.75 14.85 0.05
C ILE A 70 4.01 16.34 -0.22
N LEU A 71 5.06 16.64 -0.98
CA LEU A 71 5.44 18.01 -1.33
C LEU A 71 4.76 18.47 -2.62
N THR A 72 4.61 17.56 -3.58
CA THR A 72 3.86 17.77 -4.81
C THR A 72 3.09 16.50 -5.16
N PRO A 73 1.87 16.60 -5.71
CA PRO A 73 1.09 17.82 -5.94
C PRO A 73 0.52 18.42 -4.64
N ASN A 74 0.15 19.70 -4.70
CA ASN A 74 -0.55 20.35 -3.59
C ASN A 74 -1.99 19.82 -3.49
N ASN A 75 -2.57 19.90 -2.29
CA ASN A 75 -3.97 19.50 -2.10
C ASN A 75 -4.91 20.43 -2.89
N GLY A 76 -5.82 19.84 -3.66
CA GLY A 76 -6.74 20.51 -4.57
C GLY A 76 -6.11 21.04 -5.87
N GLU A 77 -4.85 20.74 -6.17
CA GLU A 77 -4.17 21.26 -7.35
C GLU A 77 -4.79 20.71 -8.65
N VAL A 78 -5.04 21.60 -9.63
CA VAL A 78 -5.50 21.21 -10.98
C VAL A 78 -4.34 21.26 -11.95
N LEU A 79 -4.00 20.10 -12.52
CA LEU A 79 -2.87 19.89 -13.42
C LEU A 79 -3.34 19.71 -14.86
N ASN A 80 -2.76 20.47 -15.79
CA ASN A 80 -3.05 20.35 -17.23
C ASN A 80 -2.12 19.34 -17.93
N THR A 81 -1.91 18.19 -17.31
CA THR A 81 -1.04 17.11 -17.81
C THR A 81 -1.53 15.77 -17.27
N LYS A 82 -1.37 14.70 -18.07
CA LYS A 82 -1.62 13.33 -17.63
C LYS A 82 -0.43 12.70 -16.90
N ASP A 83 0.75 13.29 -17.06
CA ASP A 83 1.98 12.84 -16.42
C ASP A 83 2.27 13.75 -15.22
N VAL A 84 2.10 13.21 -14.02
CA VAL A 84 2.17 13.96 -12.76
C VAL A 84 3.44 13.58 -12.00
N SER A 85 4.20 14.60 -11.61
CA SER A 85 5.42 14.47 -10.83
C SER A 85 5.11 14.58 -9.33
N VAL A 86 5.40 13.51 -8.59
CA VAL A 86 5.17 13.42 -7.16
C VAL A 86 6.50 13.47 -6.42
N THR A 87 6.60 14.40 -5.47
CA THR A 87 7.78 14.55 -4.61
C THR A 87 7.37 14.30 -3.17
N LEU A 88 8.15 13.49 -2.46
CA LEU A 88 7.89 13.12 -1.07
C LEU A 88 9.03 13.64 -0.18
N ASP A 89 8.75 13.83 1.10
CA ASP A 89 9.75 14.03 2.15
C ASP A 89 9.52 13.00 3.25
N ILE A 90 10.60 12.49 3.84
CA ILE A 90 10.57 11.59 4.98
C ILE A 90 11.65 11.94 5.98
N LYS A 91 11.27 12.03 7.25
CA LYS A 91 12.19 12.21 8.38
C LYS A 91 11.96 11.12 9.42
N GLY A 92 12.94 10.88 10.28
CA GLY A 92 12.80 9.92 11.38
C GLY A 92 12.82 8.44 10.98
N LEU A 93 13.06 8.13 9.70
CA LEU A 93 13.27 6.78 9.19
C LEU A 93 14.25 6.84 8.01
N ASP A 94 15.28 6.01 8.07
CA ASP A 94 16.24 5.83 6.98
C ASP A 94 15.70 4.80 5.98
N ILE A 95 15.20 5.25 4.83
CA ILE A 95 14.66 4.36 3.79
C ILE A 95 15.76 3.89 2.83
N PHE A 96 15.81 2.59 2.60
CA PHE A 96 16.76 1.97 1.67
C PHE A 96 16.30 0.56 1.32
N LYS A 97 16.88 -0.01 0.26
CA LYS A 97 16.69 -1.40 -0.11
C LYS A 97 18.02 -2.13 -0.01
N ASP A 98 18.07 -3.17 0.81
CA ASP A 98 19.24 -4.04 0.84
C ASP A 98 19.42 -4.74 -0.52
N GLU A 99 20.66 -4.80 -1.01
CA GLU A 99 20.96 -5.31 -2.34
C GLU A 99 20.80 -6.83 -2.45
N GLU A 100 21.12 -7.59 -1.39
CA GLU A 100 21.03 -9.06 -1.42
C GLU A 100 19.60 -9.52 -1.10
N LEU A 101 19.04 -8.98 -0.02
CA LEU A 101 17.77 -9.40 0.55
C LEU A 101 16.59 -8.69 -0.10
N GLN A 102 16.82 -7.64 -0.89
CA GLN A 102 15.80 -6.93 -1.67
C GLN A 102 14.65 -6.38 -0.82
N MET A 103 14.93 -6.07 0.45
CA MET A 103 13.99 -5.52 1.44
C MET A 103 14.68 -4.44 2.26
N GLY A 104 13.90 -3.57 2.88
CA GLY A 104 14.38 -2.51 3.75
C GLY A 104 13.26 -1.54 4.13
N PRO A 105 13.50 -0.55 5.00
CA PRO A 105 12.48 0.42 5.36
C PRO A 105 12.10 1.26 4.14
N HIS A 106 10.82 1.51 3.96
CA HIS A 106 10.30 2.13 2.73
C HIS A 106 8.96 2.81 2.95
N LEU A 107 8.46 3.50 1.93
CA LEU A 107 7.11 4.04 1.90
C LEU A 107 6.19 3.12 1.11
N HIS A 108 5.00 2.83 1.62
CA HIS A 108 3.91 2.34 0.78
C HIS A 108 3.23 3.55 0.13
N PHE A 109 3.26 3.60 -1.19
CA PHE A 109 2.68 4.66 -2.00
C PHE A 109 1.45 4.14 -2.74
N PHE A 110 0.31 4.80 -2.55
CA PHE A 110 -0.95 4.48 -3.20
C PHE A 110 -1.38 5.65 -4.07
N ILE A 111 -1.87 5.33 -5.27
CA ILE A 111 -2.61 6.25 -6.13
C ILE A 111 -4.00 5.62 -6.34
N ASP A 112 -5.03 6.33 -5.91
CA ASP A 112 -6.43 5.85 -5.92
C ASP A 112 -6.56 4.50 -5.18
N ASP A 113 -7.43 3.58 -5.65
CA ASP A 113 -7.52 2.20 -5.12
C ASP A 113 -6.50 1.23 -5.74
N LYS A 114 -5.41 1.71 -6.34
CA LYS A 114 -4.40 0.78 -6.89
C LYS A 114 -3.60 0.09 -5.76
N PRO A 115 -3.10 -1.14 -5.99
CA PRO A 115 -2.10 -1.78 -5.13
C PRO A 115 -0.93 -0.84 -4.83
N TYR A 116 -0.35 -0.93 -3.63
CA TYR A 116 0.75 -0.03 -3.27
C TYR A 116 2.01 -0.32 -4.08
N GLN A 117 2.77 0.75 -4.30
CA GLN A 117 4.15 0.69 -4.77
C GLN A 117 5.08 0.89 -3.57
N ALA A 118 6.11 0.06 -3.46
CA ALA A 118 7.13 0.20 -2.42
C ALA A 118 8.21 1.18 -2.88
N ILE A 119 8.33 2.33 -2.21
CA ILE A 119 9.28 3.39 -2.53
C ILE A 119 10.44 3.36 -1.54
N TYR A 120 11.61 2.93 -2.02
CA TYR A 120 12.84 2.77 -1.24
C TYR A 120 13.78 3.98 -1.32
N THR A 121 13.53 4.91 -2.24
CA THR A 121 14.29 6.15 -2.42
C THR A 121 13.35 7.27 -2.86
N ILE A 122 13.65 8.49 -2.41
CA ILE A 122 12.94 9.73 -2.78
C ILE A 122 13.89 10.75 -3.42
N GLU A 123 15.08 10.33 -3.86
CA GLU A 123 16.07 11.20 -4.50
C GLU A 123 15.59 11.78 -5.83
N LYS A 124 14.67 11.08 -6.49
CA LYS A 124 14.03 11.49 -7.73
C LYS A 124 12.51 11.51 -7.56
N PRO A 125 11.80 12.42 -8.24
CA PRO A 125 10.34 12.40 -8.25
C PRO A 125 9.80 11.08 -8.82
N ILE A 126 8.66 10.66 -8.28
CA ILE A 126 7.87 9.54 -8.79
C ILE A 126 6.99 10.09 -9.91
N ILE A 127 7.04 9.49 -11.10
CA ILE A 127 6.23 9.92 -12.24
C ILE A 127 5.02 9.00 -12.36
N LEU A 128 3.82 9.58 -12.19
CA LEU A 128 2.56 8.92 -12.50
C LEU A 128 2.20 9.24 -13.94
N SER A 129 2.34 8.27 -14.83
CA SER A 129 2.08 8.45 -16.26
C SER A 129 0.66 8.05 -16.65
N ASP A 130 0.16 8.71 -17.68
CA ASP A 130 -1.14 8.41 -18.32
C ASP A 130 -2.32 8.35 -17.32
N LEU A 131 -2.38 9.31 -16.41
CA LEU A 131 -3.55 9.48 -15.55
C LEU A 131 -4.76 9.90 -16.38
N THR A 132 -5.91 9.33 -16.05
CA THR A 132 -7.20 9.72 -16.63
C THR A 132 -7.57 11.13 -16.19
N PRO A 133 -8.30 11.93 -17.00
CA PRO A 133 -8.91 13.15 -16.51
C PRO A 133 -9.80 12.88 -15.29
N GLY A 134 -9.71 13.71 -14.26
CA GLY A 134 -10.51 13.56 -13.03
C GLY A 134 -9.73 13.80 -11.74
N THR A 135 -10.40 13.53 -10.62
CA THR A 135 -9.81 13.56 -9.28
C THR A 135 -9.01 12.29 -9.01
N HIS A 136 -7.86 12.49 -8.35
CA HIS A 136 -6.97 11.44 -7.90
C HIS A 136 -6.53 11.70 -6.47
N THR A 137 -6.32 10.63 -5.72
CA THR A 137 -5.82 10.73 -4.34
C THR A 137 -4.55 9.91 -4.17
N ILE A 138 -3.51 10.57 -3.65
CA ILE A 138 -2.30 9.90 -3.20
C ILE A 138 -2.39 9.69 -1.70
N ARG A 139 -2.03 8.48 -1.26
CA ARG A 139 -1.87 8.12 0.16
C ARG A 139 -0.50 7.50 0.34
N VAL A 140 0.23 7.88 1.38
CA VAL A 140 1.58 7.39 1.63
C VAL A 140 1.76 7.13 3.11
N PHE A 141 2.35 6.00 3.47
CA PHE A 141 2.83 5.80 4.84
C PHE A 141 4.16 5.07 4.91
N ALA A 142 4.91 5.36 5.97
CA ALA A 142 6.16 4.69 6.28
C ALA A 142 5.91 3.24 6.71
N SER A 143 6.79 2.33 6.26
CA SER A 143 6.69 0.90 6.51
C SER A 143 8.06 0.31 6.85
N ARG A 144 8.02 -0.69 7.74
CA ARG A 144 9.16 -1.52 8.12
C ARG A 144 9.53 -2.48 6.97
N PRO A 145 10.71 -3.11 7.03
CA PRO A 145 11.19 -3.96 5.94
C PRO A 145 10.22 -5.07 5.51
N TRP A 146 9.48 -5.66 6.43
CA TRP A 146 8.47 -6.69 6.17
C TRP A 146 7.06 -6.14 5.85
N HIS A 147 6.97 -4.87 5.41
CA HIS A 147 5.74 -4.19 5.00
C HIS A 147 4.74 -3.88 6.13
N GLU A 148 5.19 -3.89 7.38
CA GLU A 148 4.36 -3.45 8.52
C GLU A 148 4.41 -1.92 8.61
N SER A 149 3.25 -1.28 8.57
CA SER A 149 3.17 0.19 8.59
C SER A 149 3.41 0.77 9.98
N PHE A 150 4.05 1.94 10.02
CA PHE A 150 4.20 2.74 11.22
C PHE A 150 2.89 3.48 11.52
N LYS A 151 2.33 3.28 12.72
CA LYS A 151 1.02 3.82 13.12
C LYS A 151 1.10 5.09 13.99
N ASN A 152 2.27 5.71 14.09
CA ASN A 152 2.43 6.96 14.83
C ASN A 152 1.91 8.18 14.07
N GLU A 153 1.67 9.27 14.80
CA GLU A 153 1.36 10.56 14.21
C GLU A 153 2.50 11.02 13.28
N GLY A 154 2.13 11.48 12.09
CA GLY A 154 3.05 11.90 11.04
C GLY A 154 3.58 10.77 10.16
N ALA A 155 3.34 9.49 10.48
CA ALA A 155 3.78 8.39 9.61
C ALA A 155 2.98 8.26 8.30
N TYR A 156 1.91 9.03 8.15
CA TYR A 156 0.99 9.03 7.00
C TYR A 156 0.84 10.43 6.40
N ALA A 157 0.71 10.48 5.08
CA ALA A 157 0.35 11.68 4.33
C ALA A 157 -0.69 11.33 3.23
N GLN A 158 -1.56 12.29 2.94
CA GLN A 158 -2.55 12.21 1.87
C GLN A 158 -2.65 13.54 1.14
N THR A 159 -2.86 13.51 -0.17
CA THR A 159 -3.21 14.69 -0.97
C THR A 159 -4.17 14.28 -2.08
N THR A 160 -5.15 15.13 -2.34
CA THR A 160 -6.09 14.98 -3.46
C THR A 160 -5.74 16.03 -4.52
N PHE A 161 -5.71 15.66 -5.79
CA PHE A 161 -5.43 16.58 -6.90
C PHE A 161 -6.28 16.21 -8.11
N HIS A 162 -6.26 17.04 -9.15
CA HIS A 162 -7.12 16.88 -10.32
C HIS A 162 -6.31 16.95 -11.61
N VAL A 163 -6.52 16.00 -12.50
CA VAL A 163 -6.00 15.98 -13.87
C VAL A 163 -7.07 16.60 -14.77
N PHE A 164 -6.75 17.77 -15.34
CA PHE A 164 -7.63 18.66 -16.12
C PHE A 164 -8.85 19.24 -15.39
N THR A 165 -9.66 18.43 -14.70
CA THR A 165 -10.88 18.86 -14.01
C THR A 165 -11.24 17.91 -12.87
N PRO A 166 -11.85 18.38 -11.76
CA PRO A 166 -12.31 17.51 -10.68
C PRO A 166 -13.48 16.60 -11.10
N THR A 167 -13.55 15.44 -10.46
CA THR A 167 -14.64 14.45 -10.48
C THR A 167 -14.93 13.93 -9.07
N GLU A 168 -16.02 13.16 -8.91
CA GLU A 168 -16.40 12.54 -7.62
C GLU A 168 -15.57 11.29 -7.27
N ASP A 169 -15.09 10.56 -8.29
CA ASP A 169 -14.29 9.35 -8.07
C ASP A 169 -12.97 9.64 -7.36
N ASN A 170 -12.47 8.67 -6.58
CA ASN A 170 -11.21 8.74 -5.84
C ASN A 170 -11.07 9.96 -4.93
N ASN A 171 -12.18 10.56 -4.48
CA ASN A 171 -12.21 11.74 -3.64
C ASN A 171 -12.67 11.38 -2.22
N PRO A 172 -11.77 10.97 -1.30
CA PRO A 172 -12.16 10.69 0.07
C PRO A 172 -12.61 11.97 0.78
N SER A 173 -13.64 11.85 1.61
CA SER A 173 -14.05 12.92 2.51
C SER A 173 -13.10 12.98 3.72
N ASP A 174 -12.51 14.14 3.95
CA ASP A 174 -11.61 14.38 5.09
C ASP A 174 -12.33 14.41 6.45
N SER A 175 -13.66 14.46 6.47
CA SER A 175 -14.46 14.42 7.71
C SER A 175 -15.02 13.04 8.02
N GLN A 176 -14.79 12.05 7.16
CA GLN A 176 -15.27 10.68 7.33
C GLN A 176 -14.11 9.72 7.58
N PRO A 177 -14.34 8.64 8.36
CA PRO A 177 -13.34 7.59 8.51
C PRO A 177 -12.94 7.00 7.16
N LEU A 178 -11.65 6.71 7.03
CA LEU A 178 -11.05 6.21 5.81
C LEU A 178 -10.18 5.00 6.09
N LEU A 179 -10.40 3.94 5.32
CA LEU A 179 -9.59 2.73 5.27
C LEU A 179 -8.63 2.78 4.08
N THR A 180 -7.37 2.48 4.34
CA THR A 180 -6.40 2.14 3.31
C THR A 180 -6.01 0.67 3.45
N TYR A 181 -6.45 -0.15 2.50
CA TYR A 181 -6.01 -1.54 2.38
C TYR A 181 -4.50 -1.55 2.08
N SER A 182 -3.68 -1.99 3.02
CA SER A 182 -2.24 -2.13 2.80
C SER A 182 -1.94 -3.52 2.22
N ARG A 183 -2.23 -4.58 2.98
CA ARG A 183 -1.83 -5.95 2.61
C ARG A 183 -2.72 -6.98 3.31
N PRO A 184 -2.85 -8.19 2.76
CA PRO A 184 -1.96 -8.82 1.78
C PRO A 184 -2.18 -8.39 0.32
N GLN A 185 -1.10 -8.29 -0.45
CA GLN A 185 -1.11 -8.18 -1.92
C GLN A 185 -0.02 -9.07 -2.54
N GLY A 186 -0.19 -9.45 -3.80
CA GLY A 186 0.82 -10.18 -4.57
C GLY A 186 0.91 -11.66 -4.20
N VAL A 187 2.14 -12.19 -4.17
CA VAL A 187 2.42 -13.62 -3.98
C VAL A 187 3.17 -13.85 -2.67
N TYR A 188 2.79 -14.89 -1.93
CA TYR A 188 3.37 -15.26 -0.64
C TYR A 188 4.00 -16.66 -0.70
N GLY A 189 5.26 -16.76 -0.26
CA GLY A 189 5.96 -18.05 -0.14
C GLY A 189 5.77 -18.78 1.19
N ALA A 190 5.25 -18.09 2.21
CA ALA A 190 5.09 -18.66 3.55
C ALA A 190 3.88 -18.09 4.27
N GLN A 191 3.50 -18.81 5.33
CA GLN A 191 2.55 -18.40 6.34
C GLN A 191 3.28 -18.31 7.70
N PRO A 192 2.80 -17.48 8.64
CA PRO A 192 1.62 -16.62 8.51
C PRO A 192 1.79 -15.45 7.54
N ILE A 193 0.69 -15.04 6.92
CA ILE A 193 0.60 -13.86 6.07
C ILE A 193 0.05 -12.72 6.94
N MET A 194 0.81 -11.64 7.09
CA MET A 194 0.30 -10.47 7.80
C MET A 194 -0.81 -9.79 7.01
N LEU A 195 -1.82 -9.33 7.72
CA LEU A 195 -2.83 -8.40 7.26
C LEU A 195 -2.53 -7.07 7.96
N ASP A 196 -2.40 -6.02 7.17
CA ASP A 196 -2.21 -4.67 7.70
C ASP A 196 -3.04 -3.67 6.91
N PHE A 197 -3.42 -2.59 7.58
CA PHE A 197 -4.28 -1.53 7.07
C PHE A 197 -4.03 -0.23 7.82
N TYR A 198 -4.31 0.88 7.14
CA TYR A 198 -4.20 2.22 7.70
C TYR A 198 -5.58 2.83 7.90
N LEU A 199 -5.81 3.44 9.06
CA LEU A 199 -7.04 4.19 9.33
C LEU A 199 -6.70 5.66 9.48
N THR A 200 -7.46 6.52 8.82
CA THR A 200 -7.43 7.96 9.05
C THR A 200 -8.83 8.46 9.35
N ASN A 201 -8.93 9.53 10.15
CA ASN A 201 -10.20 10.11 10.60
C ASN A 201 -11.13 9.09 11.29
N ALA A 202 -10.58 8.03 11.88
CA ALA A 202 -11.33 7.06 12.65
C ALA A 202 -11.41 7.51 14.12
N PRO A 203 -12.61 7.64 14.71
CA PRO A 203 -12.73 8.05 16.11
C PRO A 203 -12.05 7.04 17.03
N LEU A 204 -11.42 7.51 18.11
CA LEU A 204 -10.79 6.60 19.07
C LEU A 204 -11.88 5.75 19.74
N HIS A 205 -11.65 4.43 19.82
CA HIS A 205 -12.56 3.49 20.50
C HIS A 205 -12.86 3.88 21.95
N VAL A 206 -11.93 4.56 22.63
CA VAL A 206 -12.11 5.04 24.01
C VAL A 206 -13.16 6.15 24.05
N VAL A 207 -13.09 7.10 23.13
CA VAL A 207 -14.05 8.20 23.00
C VAL A 207 -15.42 7.66 22.58
N ALA A 208 -15.46 6.62 21.75
CA ALA A 208 -16.70 5.93 21.36
C ALA A 208 -17.40 5.18 22.51
N LYS A 209 -16.67 4.82 23.58
CA LYS A 209 -17.20 3.98 24.68
C LYS A 209 -17.46 4.73 25.98
N GLU A 210 -16.95 5.96 26.13
CA GLU A 210 -17.06 6.74 27.38
C GLU A 210 -18.45 7.34 27.61
N ASN A 211 -19.16 7.73 26.54
CA ASN A 211 -20.53 8.23 26.61
C ASN A 211 -21.46 7.38 25.74
N PRO A 212 -22.25 6.45 26.32
CA PRO A 212 -23.26 5.70 25.55
C PRO A 212 -24.42 6.56 25.02
N ASN A 213 -24.41 7.88 25.28
CA ASN A 213 -25.34 8.88 24.73
C ASN A 213 -24.68 9.81 23.70
N ASP A 214 -23.38 9.64 23.41
CA ASP A 214 -22.71 10.35 22.31
C ASP A 214 -22.79 9.49 21.04
N ASP A 215 -23.14 10.10 19.90
CA ASP A 215 -23.24 9.46 18.58
C ASP A 215 -21.85 9.15 17.98
N ILE A 216 -20.92 8.59 18.75
CA ILE A 216 -19.58 8.26 18.27
C ILE A 216 -19.58 6.78 17.83
N PRO A 217 -19.53 6.50 16.53
CA PRO A 217 -19.67 5.13 16.02
C PRO A 217 -18.49 4.23 16.46
N ASP A 218 -18.81 3.09 17.08
CA ASP A 218 -17.87 1.98 17.35
C ASP A 218 -17.52 1.34 16.01
N TRP A 219 -16.44 1.83 15.39
CA TRP A 219 -16.01 1.32 14.10
C TRP A 219 -15.44 -0.08 14.19
N ARG A 220 -15.62 -0.86 13.13
CA ARG A 220 -14.95 -2.15 12.98
C ARG A 220 -14.44 -2.32 11.57
N ILE A 221 -13.39 -3.13 11.44
CA ILE A 221 -12.93 -3.60 10.13
C ILE A 221 -13.45 -5.02 9.94
N ARG A 222 -14.36 -5.20 8.98
CA ARG A 222 -14.74 -6.54 8.52
C ARG A 222 -13.64 -7.04 7.59
N VAL A 223 -13.01 -8.13 8.00
CA VAL A 223 -12.10 -8.88 7.15
C VAL A 223 -12.87 -10.06 6.60
N THR A 224 -12.80 -10.28 5.29
CA THR A 224 -13.31 -11.51 4.67
C THR A 224 -12.20 -12.16 3.85
N VAL A 225 -11.86 -13.41 4.15
CA VAL A 225 -10.86 -14.20 3.43
C VAL A 225 -11.55 -15.42 2.86
N ASN A 226 -11.58 -15.56 1.53
CA ASN A 226 -12.23 -16.71 0.86
C ASN A 226 -13.67 -17.01 1.32
N GLY A 227 -14.43 -15.99 1.72
CA GLY A 227 -15.82 -16.11 2.19
C GLY A 227 -15.97 -16.25 3.70
N GLU A 228 -14.87 -16.43 4.45
CA GLU A 228 -14.85 -16.45 5.90
C GLU A 228 -14.63 -15.04 6.45
N SER A 229 -15.57 -14.54 7.25
CA SER A 229 -15.52 -13.18 7.80
C SER A 229 -15.24 -13.16 9.30
N PHE A 230 -14.48 -12.17 9.74
CA PHE A 230 -14.29 -11.80 11.15
C PHE A 230 -14.13 -10.29 11.28
N LEU A 231 -14.22 -9.78 12.52
CA LEU A 231 -14.16 -8.36 12.81
C LEU A 231 -12.86 -8.03 13.56
N LEU A 232 -12.28 -6.87 13.23
CA LEU A 232 -11.19 -6.25 13.97
C LEU A 232 -11.66 -4.91 14.53
N ASP A 233 -11.30 -4.67 15.78
CA ASP A 233 -11.65 -3.50 16.60
C ASP A 233 -10.38 -2.74 17.06
N THR A 234 -9.23 -3.08 16.47
CA THR A 234 -7.94 -2.50 16.85
C THR A 234 -7.16 -2.17 15.59
N TRP A 235 -6.58 -0.98 15.55
CA TRP A 235 -5.75 -0.53 14.43
C TRP A 235 -4.31 -1.06 14.54
N GLN A 236 -4.17 -2.37 14.37
CA GLN A 236 -2.89 -3.07 14.43
C GLN A 236 -2.79 -4.15 13.34
N PRO A 237 -1.58 -4.48 12.88
CA PRO A 237 -1.39 -5.64 12.01
C PRO A 237 -1.73 -6.93 12.75
N ILE A 238 -2.21 -7.93 12.02
CA ILE A 238 -2.39 -9.31 12.53
C ILE A 238 -1.74 -10.31 11.58
N TYR A 239 -1.42 -11.50 12.08
CA TYR A 239 -0.79 -12.56 11.28
C TYR A 239 -1.75 -13.73 11.12
N LEU A 240 -2.04 -14.09 9.87
CA LEU A 240 -3.06 -15.08 9.54
C LEU A 240 -2.45 -16.35 8.93
N THR A 241 -2.98 -17.50 9.32
CA THR A 241 -2.72 -18.81 8.71
C THR A 241 -4.02 -19.38 8.12
N GLY A 242 -3.92 -20.44 7.30
CA GLY A 242 -5.09 -21.12 6.74
C GLY A 242 -5.46 -20.75 5.31
N PHE A 243 -4.66 -19.93 4.63
CA PHE A 243 -4.82 -19.66 3.19
C PHE A 243 -4.65 -20.93 2.36
N ASN A 244 -5.46 -21.05 1.32
CA ASN A 244 -5.39 -22.12 0.34
C ASN A 244 -4.11 -21.99 -0.49
N LYS A 245 -3.52 -23.11 -0.92
CA LYS A 245 -2.46 -23.04 -1.94
C LYS A 245 -3.04 -22.53 -3.26
N GLY A 246 -2.34 -21.64 -3.94
CA GLY A 246 -2.82 -20.96 -5.14
C GLY A 246 -3.59 -19.68 -4.82
N GLN A 247 -4.64 -19.39 -5.58
CA GLN A 247 -5.40 -18.14 -5.51
C GLN A 247 -6.25 -18.05 -4.24
N ASN A 248 -6.22 -16.88 -3.60
CA ASN A 248 -7.06 -16.49 -2.48
C ASN A 248 -7.53 -15.04 -2.72
N TRP A 249 -8.61 -14.64 -2.07
CA TRP A 249 -9.02 -13.24 -2.04
C TRP A 249 -9.25 -12.77 -0.61
N VAL A 250 -8.95 -11.50 -0.38
CA VAL A 250 -9.12 -10.82 0.90
C VAL A 250 -9.86 -9.51 0.66
N LYS A 251 -10.92 -9.28 1.42
CA LYS A 251 -11.70 -8.05 1.42
C LYS A 251 -11.61 -7.39 2.79
N LEU A 252 -11.37 -6.09 2.81
CA LEU A 252 -11.47 -5.26 4.00
C LEU A 252 -12.59 -4.24 3.81
N GLU A 253 -13.42 -4.10 4.84
CA GLU A 253 -14.51 -3.12 4.86
C GLU A 253 -14.48 -2.35 6.17
N PHE A 254 -14.54 -1.02 6.10
CA PHE A 254 -14.78 -0.17 7.26
C PHE A 254 -16.28 -0.12 7.51
N ILE A 255 -16.75 -0.71 8.61
CA ILE A 255 -18.17 -0.81 8.94
C ILE A 255 -18.53 -0.03 10.21
N ASP A 256 -19.77 0.40 10.28
CA ASP A 256 -20.39 0.97 11.48
C ASP A 256 -20.89 -0.13 12.45
N GLU A 257 -21.56 0.31 13.51
CA GLU A 257 -22.16 -0.57 14.54
C GLU A 257 -23.29 -1.47 14.02
N ASN A 258 -23.99 -1.06 12.96
CA ASN A 258 -25.05 -1.83 12.30
C ASN A 258 -24.46 -2.88 11.35
N GLY A 259 -23.17 -2.77 11.05
CA GLY A 259 -22.45 -3.62 10.12
C GLY A 259 -22.54 -3.15 8.67
N ASP A 260 -23.01 -1.92 8.45
CA ASP A 260 -23.04 -1.29 7.13
C ASP A 260 -21.69 -0.64 6.81
N VAL A 261 -21.30 -0.66 5.55
CA VAL A 261 -20.05 -0.02 5.12
C VAL A 261 -20.19 1.48 5.21
N ILE A 262 -19.29 2.13 5.96
CA ILE A 262 -19.24 3.58 6.04
C ILE A 262 -18.85 4.14 4.68
N LYS A 263 -19.74 4.94 4.09
CA LYS A 263 -19.51 5.54 2.77
C LYS A 263 -18.35 6.52 2.80
N ASN A 264 -17.25 6.13 2.17
CA ASN A 264 -16.14 6.99 1.81
C ASN A 264 -15.40 6.34 0.62
N ALA A 265 -14.51 7.08 -0.04
CA ALA A 265 -13.64 6.46 -1.03
C ALA A 265 -12.82 5.34 -0.36
N PHE A 266 -12.66 4.19 -1.01
CA PHE A 266 -11.77 3.10 -0.58
C PHE A 266 -12.18 2.31 0.68
N ASN A 267 -13.33 2.60 1.32
CA ASN A 267 -13.76 1.90 2.54
C ASN A 267 -14.21 0.45 2.34
N SER A 268 -14.26 -0.05 1.10
CA SER A 268 -14.49 -1.45 0.78
C SER A 268 -13.57 -1.85 -0.37
N THR A 269 -12.52 -2.60 -0.05
CA THR A 269 -11.48 -2.97 -1.00
C THR A 269 -11.26 -4.48 -0.99
N VAL A 270 -11.17 -5.08 -2.18
CA VAL A 270 -10.83 -6.50 -2.37
C VAL A 270 -9.50 -6.63 -3.13
N ARG A 271 -8.68 -7.59 -2.72
CA ARG A 271 -7.46 -7.99 -3.43
C ARG A 271 -7.41 -9.50 -3.59
N ALA A 272 -6.91 -9.93 -4.76
CA ALA A 272 -6.48 -11.30 -4.98
C ALA A 272 -5.01 -11.44 -4.58
N ILE A 273 -4.67 -12.55 -3.95
CA ILE A 273 -3.31 -12.93 -3.60
C ILE A 273 -3.07 -14.39 -3.96
N GLU A 274 -1.81 -14.75 -4.17
CA GLU A 274 -1.42 -16.14 -4.37
C GLU A 274 -0.56 -16.63 -3.21
N TYR A 275 -0.82 -17.84 -2.73
CA TYR A 275 0.04 -18.53 -1.78
C TYR A 275 0.70 -19.74 -2.45
N ASP A 276 1.99 -19.64 -2.73
CA ASP A 276 2.79 -20.74 -3.28
C ASP A 276 3.97 -21.09 -2.33
N PRO A 277 3.87 -22.17 -1.54
CA PRO A 277 4.93 -22.57 -0.60
C PRO A 277 6.25 -23.00 -1.25
N LYS A 278 6.32 -23.06 -2.59
CA LYS A 278 7.58 -23.29 -3.32
C LYS A 278 8.44 -22.03 -3.36
N ILE A 279 7.86 -20.85 -3.21
CA ILE A 279 8.58 -19.58 -3.18
C ILE A 279 9.35 -19.45 -1.87
N LYS A 280 10.62 -19.07 -1.98
CA LYS A 280 11.57 -18.94 -0.86
C LYS A 280 12.26 -17.58 -0.88
N ASP A 281 11.49 -16.54 -1.16
CA ASP A 281 11.96 -15.17 -1.11
C ASP A 281 12.36 -14.75 0.32
N THR A 282 12.89 -13.55 0.46
CA THR A 282 13.35 -13.03 1.75
C THR A 282 12.23 -12.98 2.78
N LEU A 283 11.02 -12.54 2.39
CA LEU A 283 9.88 -12.50 3.30
C LEU A 283 9.51 -13.91 3.79
N ALA A 284 9.46 -14.91 2.91
CA ALA A 284 9.19 -16.29 3.28
C ALA A 284 10.27 -16.84 4.23
N LYS A 285 11.54 -16.50 4.00
CA LYS A 285 12.65 -16.88 4.89
C LYS A 285 12.53 -16.21 6.26
N LEU A 286 12.17 -14.94 6.33
CA LEU A 286 11.93 -14.21 7.58
C LEU A 286 10.80 -14.85 8.38
N VAL A 287 9.65 -15.06 7.73
CA VAL A 287 8.45 -15.64 8.34
C VAL A 287 8.70 -17.06 8.86
N THR A 288 9.52 -17.85 8.15
CA THR A 288 9.81 -19.25 8.54
C THR A 288 11.09 -19.41 9.36
N GLY A 289 11.78 -18.33 9.73
CA GLY A 289 13.04 -18.39 10.47
C GLY A 289 14.20 -19.07 9.72
N LYS A 290 14.15 -19.08 8.38
CA LYS A 290 15.17 -19.70 7.49
C LYS A 290 16.29 -18.74 7.09
N ILE A 291 16.40 -17.61 7.77
CA ILE A 291 17.51 -16.66 7.68
C ILE A 291 17.94 -16.32 9.11
N SER A 292 19.24 -16.21 9.36
CA SER A 292 19.74 -15.89 10.70
C SER A 292 19.41 -14.45 11.07
N LEU A 293 19.27 -14.16 12.38
CA LEU A 293 19.06 -12.80 12.87
C LEU A 293 20.16 -11.87 12.40
N ASN A 294 21.43 -12.26 12.53
CA ASN A 294 22.58 -11.47 12.09
C ASN A 294 22.46 -11.07 10.61
N LYS A 295 22.23 -12.04 9.71
CA LYS A 295 22.05 -11.72 8.28
C LYS A 295 20.83 -10.81 8.04
N ALA A 296 19.73 -11.04 8.76
CA ALA A 296 18.53 -10.24 8.63
C ALA A 296 18.66 -8.82 9.22
N GLN A 297 19.71 -8.49 9.98
CA GLN A 297 19.94 -7.10 10.42
C GLN A 297 20.15 -6.15 9.22
N ALA A 298 20.67 -6.66 8.10
CA ALA A 298 20.97 -5.88 6.89
C ALA A 298 19.74 -5.18 6.29
N ILE A 299 18.53 -5.74 6.44
CA ILE A 299 17.31 -5.04 5.98
C ILE A 299 16.84 -3.96 6.95
N THR A 300 17.44 -3.82 8.13
CA THR A 300 17.00 -2.85 9.16
C THR A 300 18.01 -1.74 9.42
N ILE A 301 19.29 -1.99 9.16
CA ILE A 301 20.40 -1.07 9.38
C ILE A 301 21.14 -0.90 8.05
N ARG A 302 21.16 0.32 7.51
CA ARG A 302 21.85 0.61 6.25
C ARG A 302 23.34 0.27 6.38
N ASN A 303 23.89 -0.41 5.37
CA ASN A 303 25.30 -0.81 5.32
C ASN A 303 25.74 -1.66 6.53
N TYR A 304 24.83 -2.48 7.07
CA TYR A 304 25.17 -3.42 8.13
C TYR A 304 26.26 -4.38 7.67
N LYS A 305 27.36 -4.46 8.43
CA LYS A 305 28.40 -5.47 8.24
C LYS A 305 28.26 -6.51 9.32
N SER A 306 28.14 -7.78 8.92
CA SER A 306 28.12 -8.88 9.88
C SER A 306 29.51 -9.06 10.50
N ALA A 307 29.57 -9.40 11.79
CA ALA A 307 30.80 -9.79 12.46
C ALA A 307 31.49 -11.00 11.77
N GLU A 308 30.75 -11.87 11.07
CA GLU A 308 31.34 -12.96 10.27
C GLU A 308 32.07 -12.44 9.02
N GLU A 309 31.57 -11.37 8.42
CA GLU A 309 32.14 -10.74 7.24
C GLU A 309 33.38 -9.91 7.59
N GLU A 310 33.39 -9.26 8.76
CA GLU A 310 34.59 -8.62 9.31
C GLU A 310 35.70 -9.65 9.60
N VAL A 311 35.36 -10.82 10.14
CA VAL A 311 36.35 -11.90 10.38
C VAL A 311 36.88 -12.49 9.06
N ILE A 312 36.07 -12.56 8.00
CA ILE A 312 36.51 -13.01 6.68
C ILE A 312 37.41 -11.95 6.02
N LEU A 313 37.01 -10.67 6.06
CA LEU A 313 37.82 -9.56 5.54
C LEU A 313 39.15 -9.45 6.29
N GLU A 314 39.16 -9.57 7.61
CA GLU A 314 40.40 -9.54 8.41
C GLU A 314 41.29 -10.74 8.09
N LYS A 315 40.72 -11.92 7.82
CA LYS A 315 41.46 -13.11 7.36
C LYS A 315 41.98 -12.99 5.92
N GLU A 316 41.25 -12.34 5.03
CA GLU A 316 41.72 -12.09 3.66
C GLU A 316 42.83 -11.05 3.65
N VAL A 317 42.70 -9.94 4.37
CA VAL A 317 43.74 -8.91 4.51
C VAL A 317 45.02 -9.49 5.14
N THR A 318 44.90 -10.29 6.21
CA THR A 318 46.09 -10.97 6.80
C THR A 318 46.69 -12.06 5.92
N LYS A 319 45.91 -12.65 5.00
CA LYS A 319 46.44 -13.59 4.01
C LYS A 319 47.15 -12.87 2.87
N GLU A 320 46.65 -11.71 2.44
CA GLU A 320 47.24 -10.88 1.40
C GLU A 320 48.55 -10.22 1.88
N GLU A 321 48.62 -9.71 3.12
CA GLU A 321 49.87 -9.24 3.73
C GLU A 321 50.94 -10.33 3.81
N LYS A 322 50.56 -11.57 4.17
CA LYS A 322 51.50 -12.71 4.20
C LYS A 322 52.00 -13.15 2.83
N ILE A 323 51.28 -12.83 1.75
CA ILE A 323 51.71 -13.14 0.39
C ILE A 323 52.73 -12.10 -0.10
N ILE A 324 52.59 -10.84 0.31
CA ILE A 324 53.49 -9.74 -0.09
C ILE A 324 54.89 -9.90 0.53
N ASP A 325 55.00 -10.43 1.76
CA ASP A 325 56.29 -10.67 2.42
C ASP A 325 57.11 -11.83 1.82
N ASN A 326 56.57 -12.59 0.86
CA ASN A 326 57.20 -13.81 0.33
C ASN A 326 57.52 -13.76 -1.18
N ILE A 327 57.48 -12.58 -1.81
CA ILE A 327 57.88 -12.37 -3.20
C ILE A 327 59.19 -11.58 -3.22
N GLU A 328 60.26 -12.22 -2.74
CA GLU A 328 61.60 -11.93 -3.24
C GLU A 328 62.08 -13.17 -4.00
N GLU A 329 62.57 -12.93 -5.22
CA GLU A 329 63.37 -13.85 -6.04
C GLU A 329 62.62 -14.86 -6.93
N SER A 330 62.21 -14.41 -8.12
CA SER A 330 62.82 -14.88 -9.40
C SER A 330 61.99 -14.48 -10.63
N LEU A 331 62.57 -13.60 -11.46
CA LEU A 331 62.24 -13.45 -12.88
C LEU A 331 63.03 -14.52 -13.67
N PRO A 332 62.52 -15.06 -14.79
CA PRO A 332 62.97 -14.46 -16.06
C PRO A 332 62.00 -14.51 -17.27
N THR A 333 62.11 -13.42 -18.06
CA THR A 333 62.19 -13.28 -19.53
C THR A 333 61.02 -13.59 -20.48
N LEU A 334 60.68 -12.51 -21.18
CA LEU A 334 59.91 -12.32 -22.42
C LEU A 334 60.80 -12.53 -23.67
N ASN A 335 60.24 -13.08 -24.75
CA ASN A 335 60.49 -12.81 -26.20
C ASN A 335 60.18 -14.07 -27.07
N THR A 336 59.77 -14.06 -28.34
CA THR A 336 59.17 -13.13 -29.32
C THR A 336 58.85 -14.01 -30.56
N GLU A 337 57.88 -13.62 -31.37
CA GLU A 337 57.95 -13.53 -32.85
C GLU A 337 56.70 -14.01 -33.61
N GLU A 338 56.21 -13.02 -34.33
CA GLU A 338 55.17 -12.92 -35.34
C GLU A 338 55.73 -13.32 -36.71
N LYS A 339 54.91 -13.96 -37.56
CA LYS A 339 54.99 -13.77 -39.01
C LYS A 339 53.72 -14.19 -39.75
N GLU A 340 53.13 -13.22 -40.44
CA GLU A 340 52.17 -13.37 -41.54
C GLU A 340 52.77 -14.17 -42.72
N VAL A 341 51.91 -14.76 -43.56
CA VAL A 341 51.73 -14.42 -45.00
C VAL A 341 50.64 -15.31 -45.63
N ILE A 342 49.90 -14.68 -46.53
CA ILE A 342 48.68 -15.06 -47.24
C ILE A 342 48.99 -15.79 -48.59
N LYS A 343 48.05 -16.63 -49.07
CA LYS A 343 47.39 -16.65 -50.43
C LYS A 343 47.20 -18.03 -51.12
N GLU A 344 45.96 -18.23 -51.61
CA GLU A 344 45.43 -19.03 -52.77
C GLU A 344 45.61 -20.57 -52.78
N GLU A 345 44.66 -21.43 -53.18
CA GLU A 345 43.48 -21.32 -54.06
C GLU A 345 42.51 -22.52 -53.88
N GLU A 346 41.20 -22.25 -53.99
CA GLU A 346 40.04 -23.02 -54.54
C GLU A 346 39.93 -24.57 -54.48
N ILE A 347 38.76 -25.08 -54.02
CA ILE A 347 37.84 -25.98 -54.77
C ILE A 347 36.51 -26.14 -53.99
N VAL A 348 35.44 -26.11 -54.80
CA VAL A 348 33.99 -26.09 -54.56
C VAL A 348 33.41 -27.42 -54.06
N GLU A 349 32.40 -27.38 -53.18
CA GLU A 349 31.17 -28.20 -53.33
C GLU A 349 30.00 -27.64 -52.49
N ASP A 350 28.91 -27.33 -53.20
CA ASP A 350 27.59 -26.86 -52.76
C ASP A 350 26.79 -27.93 -52.01
N ILE A 351 26.12 -27.58 -50.89
CA ILE A 351 24.72 -27.96 -50.57
C ILE A 351 24.09 -26.91 -49.62
N PRO A 352 22.94 -26.28 -49.94
CA PRO A 352 22.24 -25.34 -49.05
C PRO A 352 21.12 -26.01 -48.23
N ILE A 353 20.93 -25.60 -46.97
CA ILE A 353 19.69 -25.82 -46.21
C ILE A 353 19.23 -24.50 -45.58
N GLU A 354 17.97 -24.19 -45.88
CA GLU A 354 17.23 -22.96 -45.66
C GLU A 354 16.80 -22.73 -44.21
N THR A 355 16.69 -21.45 -43.87
CA THR A 355 15.98 -20.88 -42.73
C THR A 355 14.47 -20.82 -42.98
N PRO A 356 13.60 -21.10 -41.99
CA PRO A 356 12.16 -20.95 -42.19
C PRO A 356 11.72 -19.49 -42.00
N LYS A 357 11.18 -18.93 -43.08
CA LYS A 357 10.39 -17.68 -43.11
C LYS A 357 8.91 -18.08 -43.05
N ILE A 358 8.18 -17.59 -42.04
CA ILE A 358 6.74 -17.80 -41.93
C ILE A 358 6.02 -16.78 -42.81
N GLU A 359 5.23 -17.29 -43.76
CA GLU A 359 4.46 -16.56 -44.75
C GLU A 359 3.02 -16.39 -44.28
N THR A 360 2.57 -15.14 -44.16
CA THR A 360 1.17 -14.75 -43.96
C THR A 360 0.36 -15.05 -45.22
N LYS A 361 -0.62 -15.95 -45.12
CA LYS A 361 -1.67 -16.13 -46.13
C LYS A 361 -2.81 -15.14 -45.91
N THR A 362 -2.95 -14.24 -46.86
CA THR A 362 -4.15 -13.43 -47.11
C THR A 362 -5.26 -14.34 -47.66
N ILE A 363 -6.45 -14.31 -47.05
CA ILE A 363 -7.66 -14.89 -47.64
C ILE A 363 -8.61 -13.74 -47.94
N GLU A 364 -8.96 -13.65 -49.22
CA GLU A 364 -9.90 -12.73 -49.83
C GLU A 364 -11.28 -13.41 -49.87
N VAL A 365 -12.32 -12.81 -49.29
CA VAL A 365 -13.72 -13.24 -49.50
C VAL A 365 -14.59 -11.99 -49.72
N LYS A 366 -15.17 -11.90 -50.92
CA LYS A 366 -16.25 -10.98 -51.31
C LYS A 366 -17.63 -11.62 -51.02
N PRO A 367 -18.72 -10.83 -50.93
CA PRO A 367 -19.90 -11.17 -50.14
C PRO A 367 -21.01 -11.86 -50.96
N GLU A 368 -21.79 -12.70 -50.26
CA GLU A 368 -23.15 -13.05 -50.67
C GLU A 368 -24.10 -12.88 -49.47
N LEU A 369 -25.18 -12.14 -49.72
CA LEU A 369 -26.29 -11.89 -48.81
C LEU A 369 -27.13 -13.16 -48.61
N ASN A 370 -27.52 -13.45 -47.37
CA ASN A 370 -28.82 -14.03 -47.10
C ASN A 370 -29.45 -13.36 -45.88
N ILE A 371 -30.63 -12.79 -46.11
CA ILE A 371 -31.47 -12.03 -45.19
C ILE A 371 -32.48 -13.01 -44.61
N ASN A 372 -32.47 -13.20 -43.29
CA ASN A 372 -33.63 -13.47 -42.43
C ASN A 372 -33.15 -13.93 -41.06
N GLU A 373 -33.28 -13.04 -40.07
CA GLU A 373 -33.40 -13.27 -38.61
C GLU A 373 -32.84 -12.06 -37.84
N THR A 374 -33.36 -10.87 -38.11
CA THR A 374 -33.13 -9.69 -37.24
C THR A 374 -34.20 -8.63 -37.44
N GLN A 375 -35.47 -9.02 -37.35
CA GLN A 375 -36.58 -8.07 -37.44
C GLN A 375 -37.60 -8.16 -36.29
N ASP A 376 -37.48 -9.14 -35.38
CA ASP A 376 -38.36 -9.23 -34.21
C ASP A 376 -37.77 -8.59 -32.93
N THR A 377 -36.46 -8.29 -32.89
CA THR A 377 -35.81 -7.73 -31.69
C THR A 377 -35.71 -6.21 -31.66
N ILE A 378 -36.05 -5.51 -32.75
CA ILE A 378 -36.03 -4.03 -32.79
C ILE A 378 -37.42 -3.45 -32.43
N THR A 379 -38.51 -4.18 -32.67
CA THR A 379 -39.87 -3.72 -32.36
C THR A 379 -40.22 -3.84 -30.86
N GLU A 380 -39.53 -4.72 -30.12
CA GLU A 380 -39.71 -4.87 -28.67
C GLU A 380 -38.93 -3.80 -27.87
N LEU A 381 -37.80 -3.30 -28.39
CA LEU A 381 -37.03 -2.24 -27.74
C LEU A 381 -37.63 -0.83 -27.95
N GLU A 382 -38.33 -0.60 -29.06
CA GLU A 382 -39.02 0.68 -29.31
C GLU A 382 -40.35 0.82 -28.54
N SER A 383 -41.02 -0.29 -28.23
CA SER A 383 -42.25 -0.30 -27.42
C SER A 383 -41.98 -0.07 -25.93
N ILE A 384 -40.93 -0.71 -25.37
CA ILE A 384 -40.52 -0.50 -23.97
C ILE A 384 -40.09 0.96 -23.72
N ASN A 385 -39.47 1.61 -24.72
CA ASN A 385 -39.01 2.99 -24.57
C ASN A 385 -40.15 4.03 -24.67
N GLN A 386 -41.27 3.70 -25.32
CA GLN A 386 -42.47 4.55 -25.31
C GLN A 386 -43.31 4.37 -24.03
N GLU A 387 -43.33 3.17 -23.45
CA GLU A 387 -44.06 2.90 -22.21
C GLU A 387 -43.38 3.58 -21.00
N ASN A 388 -42.04 3.51 -20.90
CA ASN A 388 -41.28 4.19 -19.85
C ASN A 388 -41.42 5.72 -19.91
N LYS A 389 -41.48 6.30 -21.12
CA LYS A 389 -41.66 7.75 -21.29
C LYS A 389 -43.08 8.23 -20.94
N THR A 390 -44.06 7.34 -21.00
CA THR A 390 -45.45 7.63 -20.63
C THR A 390 -45.62 7.61 -19.11
N ILE A 391 -44.99 6.64 -18.42
CA ILE A 391 -45.00 6.50 -16.96
C ILE A 391 -44.33 7.72 -16.29
N GLU A 392 -43.18 8.16 -16.80
CA GLU A 392 -42.46 9.32 -16.25
C GLU A 392 -43.29 10.63 -16.36
N SER A 393 -44.13 10.74 -17.41
CA SER A 393 -45.01 11.89 -17.62
C SER A 393 -46.28 11.88 -16.77
N GLU A 394 -46.72 10.69 -16.31
CA GLU A 394 -47.87 10.56 -15.42
C GLU A 394 -47.48 10.75 -13.95
N GLU A 395 -46.28 10.30 -13.54
CA GLU A 395 -45.73 10.60 -12.21
C GLU A 395 -45.47 12.11 -12.02
N GLU A 396 -44.98 12.80 -13.05
CA GLU A 396 -44.77 14.25 -12.98
C GLU A 396 -46.10 15.03 -12.86
N LYS A 397 -47.17 14.54 -13.51
CA LYS A 397 -48.51 15.14 -13.37
C LYS A 397 -49.15 14.88 -12.01
N ALA A 398 -49.00 13.67 -11.46
CA ALA A 398 -49.52 13.33 -10.14
C ALA A 398 -48.85 14.18 -9.04
N ASN A 399 -47.54 14.43 -9.15
CA ASN A 399 -46.78 15.21 -8.18
C ASN A 399 -47.10 16.72 -8.24
N ILE A 400 -47.54 17.22 -9.40
CA ILE A 400 -48.03 18.60 -9.56
C ILE A 400 -49.45 18.76 -9.01
N GLU A 401 -50.33 17.78 -9.20
CA GLU A 401 -51.68 17.80 -8.62
C GLU A 401 -51.65 17.72 -7.09
N GLU A 402 -50.79 16.88 -6.51
CA GLU A 402 -50.64 16.74 -5.05
C GLU A 402 -50.20 18.07 -4.40
N LYS A 403 -49.22 18.76 -5.00
CA LYS A 403 -48.77 20.11 -4.59
C LYS A 403 -49.83 21.19 -4.74
N MET A 404 -50.77 21.08 -5.69
CA MET A 404 -51.86 22.03 -5.81
C MET A 404 -52.98 21.80 -4.79
N THR A 405 -53.18 20.56 -4.32
CA THR A 405 -54.12 20.25 -3.23
C THR A 405 -53.62 20.69 -1.86
N GLU A 406 -52.32 20.54 -1.56
CA GLU A 406 -51.75 21.03 -0.29
C GLU A 406 -51.84 22.55 -0.16
N ASN A 407 -51.66 23.28 -1.26
CA ASN A 407 -51.70 24.75 -1.26
C ASN A 407 -53.13 25.34 -1.19
N LYS A 408 -54.17 24.50 -1.34
CA LYS A 408 -55.59 24.88 -1.16
C LYS A 408 -56.11 24.64 0.24
N LEU A 409 -55.36 23.96 1.11
CA LEU A 409 -55.72 23.75 2.52
C LEU A 409 -55.08 24.79 3.47
N ALA A 410 -54.25 25.69 2.95
CA ALA A 410 -53.48 26.68 3.72
C ALA A 410 -53.92 28.14 3.51
N ILE A 411 -55.19 28.38 3.09
CA ILE A 411 -55.82 29.71 3.04
C ILE A 411 -57.06 29.74 3.92
#